data_AF-A0AAU2WEA6-F1
#
_entry.id   AF-A0AAU2WEA6-F1
#
_cell.length_a   1.000
_cell.length_b   1.000
_cell.length_c   1.000
_cell.angle_alpha   90.00
_cell.angle_beta   90.00
_cell.angle_gamma   90.00
#
_symmetry.space_group_name_H-M   'P 1'
#
loop_
_entity.id
_entity.type
_entity.pdbx_description
1 polymer ?
#
loop_
_entity_poly.entity_id
_entity_poly.type
_entity_poly.pdbx_seq_one_letter_code
_entity_poly.pdbx_strand_id
1 'polypeptide(L)'
;MSSTHRRRVSGRNKAIGGLVAAAVVGGGAFLFSGTAQAAGVGAAYTKTSEWSGGYTAQYVVKNDSDKAQSDWKLEFDLPSGTKLGSLWNAESSVSGSHVTVQPASWDKGGIAAGKSVTVGFVVTGDADPAGCLINGAKCSVDDGATPEPSGRPTESATPTPSAGAGASASATAKPTETATSTASPSPSSSSGTGSGSAAAAGFAPYVDTSLYPKFDLVASSKATGVKEFNLAFITSGGSCTPKWGGVTDLGSDEVAAQIGDLRAAGGDVRVSFGGASGTELAQACSSATDLAAAYQKVIDQFKLTKVDFDVEGGALPDTAANTKRAQAIATLQKNNPELNVSFTLPVMPEGLTSDGVNFLKNAKSNGVSTDLVNIMAMDYGASYSGDMGTYAEQAATATQAQIKSALGLSDAAAWKAVAITPMIGVNDVSSEVFKVDDATQLVAFAKEKGLGGLSMWSATRDKACEGGASNSAQPTCSSIEQSANAFQKAFASFK
;
A
#
# COMPACT_ATOMS: atom_id res chain seq x y z
N MET A 1 -27.09 29.54 50.90
CA MET A 1 -26.44 29.90 52.18
C MET A 1 -25.22 28.99 52.31
N SER A 2 -24.11 29.37 51.69
CA SER A 2 -22.88 29.88 52.36
C SER A 2 -22.39 28.98 53.50
N SER A 3 -21.23 28.35 53.35
CA SER A 3 -20.02 28.93 53.95
C SER A 3 -18.77 28.10 53.61
N THR A 4 -17.89 28.74 52.87
CA THR A 4 -16.46 28.43 52.68
C THR A 4 -15.73 28.58 54.01
N HIS A 5 -14.77 27.69 54.32
CA HIS A 5 -13.72 28.00 55.29
C HIS A 5 -12.34 27.58 54.76
N ARG A 6 -11.57 28.58 54.31
CA ARG A 6 -10.11 28.56 54.24
C ARG A 6 -9.54 28.92 55.62
N ARG A 7 -8.49 28.21 56.05
CA ARG A 7 -7.47 28.72 56.99
C ARG A 7 -6.07 28.42 56.45
N ARG A 8 -5.25 29.48 56.34
CA ARG A 8 -3.79 29.49 56.13
C ARG A 8 -3.12 29.84 57.46
N VAL A 9 -2.01 29.18 57.80
CA VAL A 9 -0.85 29.63 58.63
C VAL A 9 0.31 28.67 58.23
N SER A 10 1.41 29.04 57.55
CA SER A 10 2.60 29.87 57.86
C SER A 10 3.59 29.29 58.89
N GLY A 11 4.85 28.99 58.46
CA GLY A 11 6.04 29.10 59.34
C GLY A 11 7.09 27.97 59.37
N ARG A 12 7.92 27.89 58.32
CA ARG A 12 9.36 27.47 58.22
C ARG A 12 10.03 26.48 59.20
N ASN A 13 10.68 25.50 58.54
CA ASN A 13 12.01 24.89 58.76
C ASN A 13 12.20 23.75 59.77
N LYS A 14 12.29 22.52 59.25
CA LYS A 14 13.51 21.68 59.27
C LYS A 14 13.45 20.66 58.14
N ALA A 15 14.54 20.56 57.39
CA ALA A 15 14.75 19.64 56.28
C ALA A 15 14.90 18.20 56.75
N ILE A 16 14.47 17.23 55.92
CA ILE A 16 15.21 16.06 55.42
C ILE A 16 14.21 15.15 54.67
N GLY A 17 14.51 14.88 53.40
CA GLY A 17 14.19 13.63 52.71
C GLY A 17 12.76 13.42 52.21
N GLY A 18 12.61 13.25 50.89
CA GLY A 18 11.47 12.54 50.30
C GLY A 18 10.68 13.33 49.25
N LEU A 19 11.02 13.07 48.00
CA LEU A 19 10.29 13.31 46.74
C LEU A 19 8.81 13.72 46.86
N VAL A 20 8.46 14.85 46.25
CA VAL A 20 7.08 15.27 45.96
C VAL A 20 6.62 14.68 44.63
N ALA A 21 5.37 14.24 44.64
CA ALA A 21 4.55 13.65 43.58
C ALA A 21 4.27 14.56 42.38
N ALA A 22 3.89 13.95 41.25
CA ALA A 22 2.65 14.29 40.53
C ALA A 22 2.30 13.19 39.52
N ALA A 23 1.08 12.64 39.65
CA ALA A 23 0.46 11.80 38.65
C ALA A 23 0.01 12.66 37.44
N VAL A 24 0.37 12.24 36.23
CA VAL A 24 -0.33 12.61 34.99
C VAL A 24 -0.35 11.38 34.07
N VAL A 25 -1.54 10.79 33.95
CA VAL A 25 -2.14 10.16 32.77
C VAL A 25 -1.18 9.68 31.66
N GLY A 26 -0.96 8.36 31.63
CA GLY A 26 -1.04 7.56 30.41
C GLY A 26 0.02 7.73 29.32
N GLY A 27 1.23 8.17 29.65
CA GLY A 27 2.41 7.94 28.81
C GLY A 27 3.01 6.58 29.15
N GLY A 28 3.12 5.67 28.19
CA GLY A 28 3.94 4.46 28.34
C GLY A 28 5.39 4.87 28.55
N ALA A 29 5.84 4.90 29.80
CA ALA A 29 7.23 5.14 30.15
C ALA A 29 8.03 3.88 29.85
N PHE A 30 8.81 3.90 28.77
CA PHE A 30 9.85 2.91 28.51
C PHE A 30 11.00 3.14 29.52
N LEU A 31 11.22 2.17 30.41
CA LEU A 31 12.36 2.19 31.32
C LEU A 31 13.58 1.60 30.60
N PHE A 32 14.48 2.47 30.14
CA PHE A 32 15.80 2.07 29.68
C PHE A 32 16.69 1.72 30.88
N SER A 33 16.86 0.43 31.17
CA SER A 33 17.95 -0.03 32.03
C SER A 33 19.18 -0.33 31.19
N GLY A 34 19.86 0.74 30.76
CA GLY A 34 21.17 0.70 30.12
C GLY A 34 21.98 1.88 30.65
N THR A 35 23.26 1.67 30.95
CA THR A 35 24.17 2.70 31.48
C THR A 35 24.02 4.01 30.72
N ALA A 36 23.80 5.10 31.45
CA ALA A 36 23.66 6.47 30.94
C ALA A 36 24.82 6.84 29.99
N GLN A 37 24.61 6.62 28.69
CA GLN A 37 25.16 7.46 27.63
C GLN A 37 24.06 8.47 27.35
N ALA A 38 24.41 9.75 27.27
CA ALA A 38 23.49 10.78 26.79
C ALA A 38 23.16 10.50 25.31
N ALA A 39 22.18 9.64 25.06
CA ALA A 39 21.82 9.20 23.72
C ALA A 39 20.88 10.24 23.10
N GLY A 40 21.46 11.14 22.29
CA GLY A 40 20.69 12.19 21.63
C GLY A 40 19.76 11.67 20.53
N VAL A 41 20.10 10.54 19.88
CA VAL A 41 19.30 9.90 18.84
C VAL A 41 19.37 8.38 18.99
N GLY A 42 18.22 7.71 18.94
CA GLY A 42 18.09 6.25 18.93
C GLY A 42 17.53 5.75 17.59
N ALA A 43 17.68 4.46 17.31
CA ALA A 43 17.07 3.82 16.15
C ALA A 43 16.60 2.40 16.52
N ALA A 44 15.43 2.01 16.02
CA ALA A 44 14.84 0.69 16.23
C ALA A 44 14.45 0.05 14.89
N TYR A 45 14.81 -1.23 14.71
CA TYR A 45 14.54 -2.01 13.49
C TYR A 45 13.20 -2.74 13.61
N THR A 46 12.46 -2.83 12.51
CA THR A 46 11.31 -3.73 12.39
C THR A 46 11.19 -4.24 10.97
N LYS A 47 11.06 -5.56 10.81
CA LYS A 47 10.65 -6.15 9.54
C LYS A 47 9.13 -6.02 9.41
N THR A 48 8.66 -5.34 8.36
CA THR A 48 7.25 -5.00 8.18
C THR A 48 6.50 -5.99 7.29
N SER A 49 7.20 -6.63 6.35
CA SER A 49 6.65 -7.69 5.49
C SER A 49 7.78 -8.55 4.92
N GLU A 50 7.55 -9.83 4.66
CA GLU A 50 8.53 -10.74 4.06
C GLU A 50 7.92 -11.64 2.99
N TRP A 51 8.73 -12.00 2.00
CA TRP A 51 8.40 -12.93 0.93
C TRP A 51 9.61 -13.80 0.61
N SER A 52 9.44 -14.82 -0.24
CA SER A 52 10.57 -15.69 -0.61
C SER A 52 11.66 -14.88 -1.32
N GLY A 53 12.83 -14.77 -0.69
CA GLY A 53 13.99 -14.08 -1.25
C GLY A 53 13.98 -12.57 -1.04
N GLY A 54 13.19 -12.02 -0.12
CA GLY A 54 13.26 -10.60 0.23
C GLY A 54 12.26 -10.17 1.30
N TYR A 55 12.44 -8.94 1.78
CA TYR A 55 11.54 -8.35 2.77
C TYR A 55 11.51 -6.83 2.64
N THR A 56 10.46 -6.24 3.21
CA THR A 56 10.40 -4.83 3.54
C THR A 56 10.61 -4.66 5.04
N ALA A 57 11.44 -3.70 5.41
CA ALA A 57 11.70 -3.36 6.79
C ALA A 57 11.83 -1.84 6.96
N GLN A 58 11.91 -1.42 8.20
CA GLN A 58 12.09 -0.02 8.54
C GLN A 58 12.98 0.17 9.76
N TYR A 59 13.63 1.33 9.83
CA TYR A 59 14.21 1.90 11.03
C TYR A 59 13.42 3.12 11.48
N VAL A 60 12.96 3.13 12.73
CA VAL A 60 12.44 4.34 13.36
C VAL A 60 13.59 5.04 14.07
N VAL A 61 14.05 6.16 13.52
CA VAL A 61 15.11 7.00 14.10
C VAL A 61 14.45 8.07 14.95
N LYS A 62 14.68 8.04 16.26
CA LYS A 62 14.07 8.94 17.24
C LYS A 62 15.12 9.89 17.82
N ASN A 63 14.79 11.17 17.86
CA ASN A 63 15.60 12.17 18.52
C ASN A 63 15.12 12.36 19.97
N ASP A 64 15.84 11.76 20.92
CA ASP A 64 15.58 11.91 22.35
C ASP A 64 16.37 13.09 22.98
N SER A 65 17.10 13.86 22.16
CA SER A 65 17.75 15.11 22.59
C SER A 65 16.78 16.30 22.67
N ASP A 66 17.25 17.40 23.25
CA ASP A 66 16.53 18.67 23.37
C ASP A 66 16.71 19.61 22.16
N LYS A 67 17.43 19.17 21.12
CA LYS A 67 17.72 19.95 19.91
C LYS A 67 17.33 19.19 18.66
N ALA A 68 16.97 19.89 17.58
CA ALA A 68 16.78 19.25 16.29
C ALA A 68 18.07 18.60 15.79
N GLN A 69 17.95 17.46 15.11
CA GLN A 69 19.05 16.64 14.60
C GLN A 69 18.92 16.56 13.07
N SER A 70 19.68 17.39 12.37
CA SER A 70 19.63 17.51 10.90
C SER A 70 20.72 16.73 10.17
N ASP A 71 21.66 16.15 10.90
CA ASP A 71 22.84 15.44 10.41
C ASP A 71 22.94 14.02 10.99
N TRP A 72 21.80 13.42 11.32
CA TRP A 72 21.77 12.06 11.83
C TRP A 72 22.31 11.07 10.78
N LYS A 73 22.98 10.02 11.24
CA LYS A 73 23.58 9.01 10.38
C LYS A 73 23.28 7.63 10.94
N LEU A 74 22.44 6.89 10.22
CA LEU A 74 22.10 5.50 10.52
C LEU A 74 23.01 4.61 9.67
N GLU A 75 23.61 3.59 10.28
CA GLU A 75 24.52 2.66 9.64
C GLU A 75 24.12 1.24 10.02
N PHE A 76 24.13 0.31 9.08
CA PHE A 76 23.89 -1.11 9.35
C PHE A 76 24.55 -1.98 8.27
N ASP A 77 24.78 -3.24 8.58
CA ASP A 77 25.36 -4.22 7.68
C ASP A 77 24.29 -5.21 7.21
N LEU A 78 24.25 -5.44 5.91
CA LEU A 78 23.43 -6.48 5.29
C LEU A 78 24.24 -7.78 5.18
N PRO A 79 23.82 -8.88 5.83
CA PRO A 79 24.55 -10.15 5.79
C PRO A 79 24.76 -10.69 4.36
N SER A 80 25.72 -11.60 4.20
CA SER A 80 25.96 -12.23 2.90
C SER A 80 24.70 -12.91 2.35
N GLY A 81 24.47 -12.78 1.04
CA GLY A 81 23.23 -13.23 0.41
C GLY A 81 22.09 -12.21 0.48
N THR A 82 22.29 -11.07 1.15
CA THR A 82 21.34 -9.96 1.14
C THR A 82 21.86 -8.72 0.43
N LYS A 83 20.96 -7.91 -0.13
CA LYS A 83 21.26 -6.65 -0.82
C LYS A 83 20.16 -5.63 -0.59
N LEU A 84 20.55 -4.38 -0.35
CA LEU A 84 19.60 -3.27 -0.32
C LEU A 84 19.04 -3.07 -1.74
N GLY A 85 17.73 -3.18 -1.89
CA GLY A 85 17.04 -2.94 -3.15
C GLY A 85 16.66 -1.48 -3.31
N SER A 86 15.90 -0.95 -2.35
CA SER A 86 15.47 0.45 -2.32
C SER A 86 15.34 0.94 -0.88
N LEU A 87 15.39 2.24 -0.68
CA LEU A 87 15.21 2.90 0.62
C LEU A 87 14.50 4.23 0.39
N TRP A 88 13.56 4.59 1.27
CA TRP A 88 12.80 5.84 1.19
C TRP A 88 12.83 6.58 2.52
N ASN A 89 12.35 7.82 2.50
CA ASN A 89 12.40 8.81 3.60
C ASN A 89 13.81 9.19 4.07
N ALA A 90 14.85 8.77 3.34
CA ALA A 90 16.24 9.12 3.59
C ALA A 90 17.09 8.82 2.33
N GLU A 91 18.35 9.21 2.36
CA GLU A 91 19.33 8.90 1.33
C GLU A 91 20.27 7.80 1.82
N SER A 92 20.54 6.81 0.97
CA SER A 92 21.42 5.69 1.31
C SER A 92 22.61 5.59 0.37
N SER A 93 23.77 5.22 0.92
CA SER A 93 24.95 4.78 0.17
C SER A 93 25.38 3.40 0.64
N VAL A 94 25.73 2.52 -0.29
CA VAL A 94 26.13 1.13 0.01
C VAL A 94 27.59 0.90 -0.39
N SER A 95 28.40 0.40 0.53
CA SER A 95 29.79 -0.01 0.29
C SER A 95 29.99 -1.45 0.76
N GLY A 96 30.00 -2.40 -0.18
CA GLY A 96 30.02 -3.83 0.15
C GLY A 96 28.70 -4.24 0.80
N SER A 97 28.76 -4.75 2.04
CA SER A 97 27.59 -5.04 2.88
C SER A 97 27.12 -3.86 3.72
N HIS A 98 27.91 -2.79 3.82
CA HIS A 98 27.65 -1.68 4.72
C HIS A 98 26.71 -0.66 4.07
N VAL A 99 25.59 -0.38 4.73
CA VAL A 99 24.61 0.63 4.34
C VAL A 99 24.77 1.83 5.27
N THR A 100 25.00 2.99 4.70
CA THR A 100 24.96 4.28 5.41
C THR A 100 23.74 5.05 4.93
N VAL A 101 22.95 5.54 5.86
CA VAL A 101 21.71 6.28 5.65
C VAL A 101 21.81 7.64 6.32
N GLN A 102 21.45 8.68 5.59
CA GLN A 102 21.45 10.08 6.03
C GLN A 102 20.10 10.72 5.72
N PRO A 103 19.71 11.82 6.38
CA PRO A 103 18.49 12.54 6.06
C PRO A 103 18.44 12.88 4.57
N ALA A 104 17.25 12.79 3.99
CA ALA A 104 17.06 13.13 2.60
C ALA A 104 17.41 14.59 2.37
N SER A 105 17.96 14.93 1.19
CA SER A 105 18.40 16.30 0.86
C SER A 105 17.30 17.36 0.94
N TRP A 106 16.02 16.96 0.92
CA TRP A 106 14.86 17.83 1.13
C TRP A 106 14.54 18.07 2.61
N ASP A 107 14.95 17.19 3.54
CA ASP A 107 14.74 17.34 4.98
C ASP A 107 15.88 18.14 5.63
N LYS A 108 15.87 19.46 5.39
CA LYS A 108 16.86 20.37 5.97
C LYS A 108 16.62 20.68 7.45
N GLY A 109 15.42 20.38 7.96
CA GLY A 109 15.03 20.63 9.35
C GLY A 109 15.46 19.51 10.29
N GLY A 110 15.60 18.29 9.75
CA GLY A 110 15.95 17.13 10.52
C GLY A 110 14.87 16.70 11.50
N ILE A 111 15.24 15.80 12.41
CA ILE A 111 14.33 15.27 13.42
C ILE A 111 14.27 16.28 14.56
N ALA A 112 13.13 16.94 14.79
CA ALA A 112 12.96 17.83 15.94
C ALA A 112 13.07 17.07 17.29
N ALA A 113 13.34 17.79 18.37
CA ALA A 113 13.42 17.21 19.72
C ALA A 113 12.16 16.40 20.07
N GLY A 114 12.33 15.16 20.51
CA GLY A 114 11.25 14.23 20.85
C GLY A 114 10.47 13.66 19.65
N LYS A 115 10.90 13.92 18.41
CA LYS A 115 10.28 13.39 17.19
C LYS A 115 11.05 12.21 16.61
N SER A 116 10.47 11.56 15.61
CA SER A 116 11.07 10.45 14.89
C SER A 116 10.91 10.60 13.39
N VAL A 117 11.77 9.95 12.62
CA VAL A 117 11.60 9.67 11.19
C VAL A 117 11.61 8.16 10.99
N THR A 118 10.79 7.67 10.07
CA THR A 118 10.78 6.26 9.67
C THR A 118 11.47 6.11 8.33
N VAL A 119 12.60 5.42 8.32
CA VAL A 119 13.35 5.04 7.14
C VAL A 119 12.89 3.65 6.72
N GLY A 120 12.14 3.54 5.63
CA GLY A 120 11.73 2.24 5.08
C GLY A 120 12.68 1.78 3.99
N PHE A 121 12.85 0.47 3.85
CA PHE A 121 13.72 -0.12 2.84
C PHE A 121 13.30 -1.54 2.45
N VAL A 122 13.62 -1.92 1.22
CA VAL A 122 13.48 -3.28 0.70
C VAL A 122 14.84 -3.96 0.64
N VAL A 123 14.90 -5.20 1.08
CA VAL A 123 16.07 -6.07 0.98
C VAL A 123 15.75 -7.27 0.11
N THR A 124 16.66 -7.61 -0.80
CA THR A 124 16.69 -8.93 -1.45
C THR A 124 17.49 -9.88 -0.57
N GLY A 125 16.98 -11.08 -0.30
CA GLY A 125 17.54 -12.06 0.64
C GLY A 125 16.85 -12.03 2.02
N ASP A 126 17.03 -13.09 2.81
CA ASP A 126 16.16 -13.37 3.97
C ASP A 126 16.75 -12.96 5.34
N ALA A 127 18.03 -12.55 5.37
CA ALA A 127 18.72 -12.22 6.63
C ALA A 127 18.49 -10.77 7.06
N ASP A 128 18.21 -10.57 8.36
CA ASP A 128 18.02 -9.25 8.96
C ASP A 128 19.32 -8.43 9.01
N PRO A 129 19.23 -7.09 9.00
CA PRO A 129 20.39 -6.23 9.15
C PRO A 129 21.07 -6.41 10.52
N ALA A 130 22.40 -6.34 10.52
CA ALA A 130 23.22 -6.43 11.71
C ALA A 130 24.01 -5.14 11.94
N GLY A 131 24.70 -5.04 13.08
CA GLY A 131 25.68 -3.97 13.30
C GLY A 131 25.11 -2.55 13.34
N CYS A 132 23.81 -2.39 13.62
CA CYS A 132 23.16 -1.07 13.57
C CYS A 132 23.81 -0.04 14.51
N LEU A 133 24.18 1.11 13.94
CA LEU A 133 24.64 2.30 14.63
C LEU A 133 23.80 3.52 14.23
N ILE A 134 23.50 4.40 15.17
CA ILE A 134 22.92 5.71 14.96
C ILE A 134 23.84 6.76 15.57
N ASN A 135 24.35 7.67 14.75
CA ASN A 135 25.38 8.64 15.14
C ASN A 135 26.59 7.99 15.83
N GLY A 136 26.97 6.78 15.39
CA GLY A 136 28.06 5.98 15.97
C GLY A 136 27.73 5.27 17.29
N ALA A 137 26.53 5.45 17.84
CA ALA A 137 26.05 4.70 19.00
C ALA A 137 25.29 3.45 18.56
N LYS A 138 25.39 2.35 19.29
CA LYS A 138 24.65 1.11 18.97
C LYS A 138 23.14 1.38 19.03
N CYS A 139 22.41 0.96 18.00
CA CYS A 139 20.95 1.02 17.99
C CYS A 139 20.35 0.19 19.14
N SER A 140 19.20 0.62 19.65
CA SER A 140 18.48 -0.15 20.65
C SER A 140 17.87 -1.37 19.96
N VAL A 141 18.19 -2.56 20.47
CA VAL A 141 17.45 -3.79 20.13
C VAL A 141 16.20 -3.79 21.01
N ASP A 142 15.04 -3.56 20.40
CA ASP A 142 13.79 -3.89 21.08
C ASP A 142 13.56 -5.40 20.89
N ASP A 143 13.89 -6.21 21.91
CA ASP A 143 13.46 -7.62 22.03
C ASP A 143 11.96 -7.74 22.38
N GLY A 144 11.17 -6.70 22.10
CA GLY A 144 9.73 -6.69 22.30
C GLY A 144 9.02 -7.27 21.08
N ALA A 145 8.28 -8.37 21.27
CA ALA A 145 7.47 -8.97 20.21
C ALA A 145 6.54 -7.93 19.56
N THR A 146 6.69 -7.75 18.25
CA THR A 146 5.80 -6.95 17.40
C THR A 146 4.46 -7.68 17.23
N PRO A 147 3.30 -6.98 17.21
CA PRO A 147 2.08 -7.57 16.69
C PRO A 147 2.26 -7.96 15.22
N GLU A 148 2.11 -9.25 14.96
CA GLU A 148 2.11 -9.88 13.65
C GLU A 148 0.94 -9.35 12.79
N PRO A 149 1.15 -8.98 11.51
CA PRO A 149 0.05 -8.81 10.57
C PRO A 149 -0.63 -10.17 10.36
N SER A 150 -1.79 -10.37 10.97
CA SER A 150 -2.62 -11.55 10.72
C SER A 150 -3.30 -11.43 9.36
N GLY A 151 -2.93 -12.27 8.39
CA GLY A 151 -3.65 -12.27 7.12
C GLY A 151 -3.20 -13.18 5.97
N ARG A 152 -2.92 -14.48 6.19
CA ARG A 152 -3.47 -15.63 5.41
C ARG A 152 -2.80 -16.96 5.87
N PRO A 153 -3.52 -18.10 5.95
CA PRO A 153 -2.89 -19.39 6.24
C PRO A 153 -2.07 -19.83 5.02
N THR A 154 -0.76 -19.96 5.18
CA THR A 154 0.13 -20.62 4.22
C THR A 154 0.35 -22.06 4.68
N GLU A 155 -0.68 -22.91 4.60
CA GLU A 155 -0.44 -24.35 4.55
C GLU A 155 -0.31 -24.77 3.09
N SER A 156 0.94 -24.89 2.63
CA SER A 156 1.28 -25.72 1.47
C SER A 156 1.66 -27.09 2.01
N ALA A 157 0.95 -28.13 1.57
CA ALA A 157 1.18 -29.51 2.04
C ALA A 157 2.55 -30.03 1.61
N THR A 158 3.35 -30.47 2.58
CA THR A 158 4.60 -31.22 2.37
C THR A 158 4.30 -32.63 1.87
N PRO A 159 4.85 -33.10 0.73
CA PRO A 159 4.79 -34.51 0.38
C PRO A 159 5.78 -35.33 1.23
N THR A 160 5.30 -36.41 1.83
CA THR A 160 6.09 -37.41 2.55
C THR A 160 7.04 -38.17 1.61
N PRO A 161 8.33 -38.33 1.93
CA PRO A 161 9.20 -39.26 1.21
C PRO A 161 9.01 -40.69 1.74
N SER A 162 8.66 -41.63 0.86
CA SER A 162 8.79 -43.06 1.13
C SER A 162 9.93 -43.63 0.30
N ALA A 163 10.99 -44.07 0.96
CA ALA A 163 12.08 -44.85 0.37
C ALA A 163 11.77 -46.35 0.45
N GLY A 164 12.10 -47.11 -0.60
CA GLY A 164 12.08 -48.57 -0.51
C GLY A 164 12.18 -49.38 -1.80
N ALA A 165 13.38 -49.40 -2.39
CA ALA A 165 14.08 -50.52 -3.04
C ALA A 165 13.51 -51.26 -4.29
N GLY A 166 14.43 -51.55 -5.22
CA GLY A 166 14.44 -52.81 -5.97
C GLY A 166 14.62 -52.70 -7.48
N ALA A 167 15.83 -53.01 -7.96
CA ALA A 167 16.21 -53.08 -9.37
C ALA A 167 15.55 -54.23 -10.16
N SER A 168 15.35 -54.07 -11.48
CA SER A 168 15.95 -54.93 -12.53
C SER A 168 15.38 -54.66 -13.95
N ALA A 169 16.32 -54.43 -14.88
CA ALA A 169 16.42 -54.77 -16.30
C ALA A 169 15.21 -54.88 -17.29
N SER A 170 15.35 -54.11 -18.38
CA SER A 170 15.33 -54.52 -19.81
C SER A 170 14.03 -54.55 -20.66
N ALA A 171 14.23 -54.04 -21.88
CA ALA A 171 13.60 -54.35 -23.18
C ALA A 171 12.33 -53.61 -23.67
N THR A 172 12.57 -52.66 -24.59
CA THR A 172 12.01 -52.52 -25.97
C THR A 172 10.52 -52.77 -26.24
N ALA A 173 9.82 -51.74 -26.76
CA ALA A 173 9.23 -51.68 -28.13
C ALA A 173 8.07 -50.65 -28.25
N LYS A 174 8.11 -49.86 -29.34
CA LYS A 174 7.07 -48.96 -29.88
C LYS A 174 5.99 -49.79 -30.62
N PRO A 175 4.67 -49.51 -30.51
CA PRO A 175 3.89 -48.95 -31.64
C PRO A 175 2.72 -48.02 -31.20
N THR A 176 2.51 -46.86 -31.84
CA THR A 176 1.53 -46.56 -32.92
C THR A 176 0.17 -46.04 -32.42
N GLU A 177 -0.20 -44.87 -32.95
CA GLU A 177 -1.45 -44.14 -32.76
C GLU A 177 -2.70 -44.93 -33.19
N THR A 178 -3.82 -44.71 -32.50
CA THR A 178 -5.16 -44.79 -33.09
C THR A 178 -6.08 -43.82 -32.35
N ALA A 179 -6.64 -42.88 -33.10
CA ALA A 179 -7.64 -41.92 -32.64
C ALA A 179 -8.98 -42.62 -32.40
N THR A 180 -9.65 -42.27 -31.31
CA THR A 180 -11.09 -42.50 -31.16
C THR A 180 -11.70 -41.30 -30.44
N SER A 181 -12.54 -40.58 -31.18
CA SER A 181 -13.28 -39.40 -30.75
C SER A 181 -14.37 -39.78 -29.75
N THR A 182 -14.21 -39.37 -28.50
CA THR A 182 -15.30 -39.34 -27.51
C THR A 182 -15.75 -37.89 -27.38
N ALA A 183 -17.01 -37.63 -27.73
CA ALA A 183 -17.63 -36.32 -27.57
C ALA A 183 -17.60 -35.91 -26.09
N SER A 184 -16.84 -34.87 -25.78
CA SER A 184 -16.82 -34.23 -24.46
C SER A 184 -18.03 -33.30 -24.34
N PRO A 185 -18.76 -33.29 -23.21
CA PRO A 185 -19.91 -32.43 -23.03
C PRO A 185 -19.50 -30.96 -23.13
N SER A 186 -20.29 -30.18 -23.87
CA SER A 186 -20.17 -28.74 -23.98
C SER A 186 -20.16 -28.11 -22.58
N PRO A 187 -19.16 -27.28 -22.23
CA PRO A 187 -19.28 -26.45 -21.04
C PRO A 187 -20.44 -25.48 -21.25
N SER A 188 -21.29 -25.41 -20.23
CA SER A 188 -22.41 -24.48 -20.14
C SER A 188 -21.87 -23.04 -20.23
N SER A 189 -22.57 -22.23 -21.02
CA SER A 189 -22.29 -20.83 -21.33
C SER A 189 -21.95 -19.99 -20.10
N SER A 190 -20.80 -19.29 -20.15
CA SER A 190 -20.56 -18.13 -19.30
C SER A 190 -21.61 -17.05 -19.62
N SER A 191 -22.18 -16.44 -18.59
CA SER A 191 -22.77 -15.11 -18.71
C SER A 191 -21.67 -14.19 -19.24
N GLY A 192 -21.89 -13.60 -20.42
CA GLY A 192 -20.93 -12.65 -20.97
C GLY A 192 -20.70 -11.50 -19.98
N THR A 193 -19.46 -11.02 -19.86
CA THR A 193 -19.08 -9.94 -18.94
C THR A 193 -19.76 -8.60 -19.25
N GLY A 194 -20.60 -8.49 -20.29
CA GLY A 194 -21.14 -7.22 -20.77
C GLY A 194 -20.05 -6.33 -21.37
N SER A 195 -20.43 -5.15 -21.87
CA SER A 195 -19.47 -4.12 -22.28
C SER A 195 -19.16 -3.22 -21.09
N GLY A 196 -17.89 -2.85 -20.91
CA GLY A 196 -17.50 -1.78 -19.98
C GLY A 196 -18.02 -0.41 -20.42
N SER A 197 -17.93 0.55 -19.50
CA SER A 197 -18.29 1.96 -19.68
C SER A 197 -17.07 2.86 -19.48
N ALA A 198 -16.87 3.83 -20.36
CA ALA A 198 -15.82 4.84 -20.22
C ALA A 198 -16.21 5.97 -19.23
N ALA A 199 -17.41 5.94 -18.65
CA ALA A 199 -17.85 6.95 -17.70
C ALA A 199 -16.94 6.98 -16.46
N ALA A 200 -16.53 8.19 -16.06
CA ALA A 200 -15.85 8.39 -14.78
C ALA A 200 -16.84 8.14 -13.63
N ALA A 201 -16.37 7.41 -12.63
CA ALA A 201 -17.20 6.89 -11.54
C ALA A 201 -17.57 7.91 -10.45
N GLY A 202 -16.87 9.05 -10.39
CA GLY A 202 -16.82 9.89 -9.19
C GLY A 202 -16.13 9.14 -8.04
N PHE A 203 -16.77 8.11 -7.50
CA PHE A 203 -16.25 7.24 -6.44
C PHE A 203 -16.24 5.75 -6.84
N ALA A 204 -15.11 5.07 -6.62
CA ALA A 204 -14.98 3.62 -6.80
C ALA A 204 -14.03 3.00 -5.74
N PRO A 205 -14.51 2.24 -4.74
CA PRO A 205 -13.64 1.65 -3.73
C PRO A 205 -12.85 0.46 -4.27
N TYR A 206 -11.68 0.20 -3.69
CA TYR A 206 -10.92 -1.02 -3.97
C TYR A 206 -11.58 -2.25 -3.34
N VAL A 207 -11.49 -3.38 -4.05
CA VAL A 207 -11.92 -4.70 -3.59
C VAL A 207 -10.75 -5.66 -3.80
N ASP A 208 -10.16 -6.16 -2.71
CA ASP A 208 -9.24 -7.28 -2.78
C ASP A 208 -10.02 -8.57 -3.07
N THR A 209 -9.85 -9.06 -4.30
CA THR A 209 -10.50 -10.26 -4.84
C THR A 209 -10.03 -11.55 -4.17
N SER A 210 -8.84 -11.53 -3.57
CA SER A 210 -8.19 -12.70 -3.01
C SER A 210 -8.75 -13.10 -1.63
N LEU A 211 -9.39 -12.17 -0.92
CA LEU A 211 -9.88 -12.38 0.46
C LEU A 211 -11.00 -13.43 0.56
N TYR A 212 -11.18 -13.94 1.78
CA TYR A 212 -12.31 -14.77 2.19
C TYR A 212 -12.96 -14.20 3.46
N PRO A 213 -14.31 -14.17 3.58
CA PRO A 213 -15.28 -14.52 2.54
C PRO A 213 -15.18 -13.57 1.33
N LYS A 214 -15.61 -14.07 0.16
CA LYS A 214 -15.55 -13.29 -1.08
C LYS A 214 -16.47 -12.07 -1.00
N PHE A 215 -16.00 -10.96 -1.56
CA PHE A 215 -16.79 -9.75 -1.64
C PHE A 215 -17.94 -9.91 -2.66
N ASP A 216 -19.14 -9.50 -2.27
CA ASP A 216 -20.32 -9.51 -3.14
C ASP A 216 -20.53 -8.12 -3.74
N LEU A 217 -20.07 -7.94 -4.99
CA LEU A 217 -20.14 -6.66 -5.72
C LEU A 217 -21.59 -6.21 -5.90
N VAL A 218 -22.48 -7.15 -6.23
CA VAL A 218 -23.87 -6.86 -6.57
C VAL A 218 -24.67 -6.50 -5.32
N ALA A 219 -24.49 -7.24 -4.22
CA ALA A 219 -25.11 -6.93 -2.95
C ALA A 219 -24.59 -5.61 -2.38
N SER A 220 -23.27 -5.36 -2.44
CA SER A 220 -22.71 -4.07 -2.01
C SER A 220 -23.29 -2.92 -2.83
N SER A 221 -23.33 -3.06 -4.16
CA SER A 221 -23.91 -2.04 -5.05
C SER A 221 -25.36 -1.72 -4.71
N LYS A 222 -26.18 -2.75 -4.41
CA LYS A 222 -27.58 -2.57 -3.99
C LYS A 222 -27.69 -1.90 -2.62
N ALA A 223 -26.81 -2.25 -1.67
CA ALA A 223 -26.87 -1.75 -0.30
C ALA A 223 -26.36 -0.31 -0.14
N THR A 224 -25.42 0.12 -1.00
CA THR A 224 -24.73 1.41 -0.87
C THR A 224 -25.08 2.39 -1.99
N GLY A 225 -25.56 1.89 -3.14
CA GLY A 225 -25.74 2.68 -4.35
C GLY A 225 -24.43 2.94 -5.13
N VAL A 226 -23.30 2.42 -4.66
CA VAL A 226 -22.02 2.46 -5.39
C VAL A 226 -22.14 1.60 -6.64
N LYS A 227 -21.68 2.13 -7.78
CA LYS A 227 -21.81 1.46 -9.09
C LYS A 227 -20.48 1.02 -9.68
N GLU A 228 -19.38 1.50 -9.13
CA GLU A 228 -18.06 1.38 -9.74
C GLU A 228 -17.11 0.83 -8.68
N PHE A 229 -16.25 -0.12 -9.05
CA PHE A 229 -15.30 -0.76 -8.13
C PHE A 229 -13.93 -0.92 -8.80
N ASN A 230 -12.85 -0.76 -8.02
CA ASN A 230 -11.50 -1.10 -8.46
C ASN A 230 -11.16 -2.51 -7.97
N LEU A 231 -11.06 -3.48 -8.87
CA LEU A 231 -10.74 -4.86 -8.51
C LEU A 231 -9.22 -5.04 -8.41
N ALA A 232 -8.77 -5.45 -7.22
CA ALA A 232 -7.37 -5.59 -6.83
C ALA A 232 -7.01 -7.06 -6.55
N PHE A 233 -5.82 -7.55 -6.92
CA PHE A 233 -4.89 -6.99 -7.90
C PHE A 233 -4.52 -8.06 -8.92
N ILE A 234 -4.18 -7.65 -10.14
CA ILE A 234 -3.48 -8.50 -11.09
C ILE A 234 -1.97 -8.34 -10.91
N THR A 235 -1.29 -9.45 -10.64
CA THR A 235 0.18 -9.54 -10.58
C THR A 235 0.67 -10.74 -11.39
N SER A 236 1.99 -10.92 -11.49
CA SER A 236 2.57 -12.05 -12.20
C SER A 236 2.34 -13.36 -11.44
N GLY A 237 1.78 -14.36 -12.10
CA GLY A 237 1.78 -15.75 -11.62
C GLY A 237 3.03 -16.56 -11.99
N GLY A 238 4.12 -15.86 -12.31
CA GLY A 238 5.34 -16.41 -12.88
C GLY A 238 5.53 -15.96 -14.33
N SER A 239 6.74 -15.48 -14.65
CA SER A 239 7.07 -14.87 -15.95
C SER A 239 6.10 -13.73 -16.30
N CYS A 240 5.60 -13.64 -17.53
CA CYS A 240 4.69 -12.59 -17.98
C CYS A 240 3.20 -13.01 -17.95
N THR A 241 2.79 -13.85 -16.98
CA THR A 241 1.42 -14.39 -16.93
C THR A 241 0.55 -13.61 -15.93
N PRO A 242 -0.50 -12.88 -16.37
CA PRO A 242 -1.38 -12.14 -15.46
C PRO A 242 -2.29 -13.08 -14.67
N LYS A 243 -2.30 -12.94 -13.34
CA LYS A 243 -3.19 -13.68 -12.42
C LYS A 243 -3.66 -12.77 -11.28
N TRP A 244 -4.84 -13.05 -10.73
CA TRP A 244 -5.32 -12.41 -9.51
C TRP A 244 -4.43 -12.82 -8.33
N GLY A 245 -3.80 -11.83 -7.68
CA GLY A 245 -2.83 -12.01 -6.61
C GLY A 245 -1.64 -12.91 -6.98
N GLY A 246 -1.35 -13.09 -8.28
CA GLY A 246 -0.28 -13.98 -8.76
C GLY A 246 -0.63 -15.47 -8.67
N VAL A 247 -1.85 -15.83 -8.26
CA VAL A 247 -2.21 -17.24 -7.98
C VAL A 247 -3.41 -17.68 -8.81
N THR A 248 -4.50 -16.92 -8.77
CA THR A 248 -5.78 -17.32 -9.35
C THR A 248 -5.87 -16.91 -10.82
N ASP A 249 -6.21 -17.86 -11.69
CA ASP A 249 -6.40 -17.57 -13.11
C ASP A 249 -7.55 -16.59 -13.34
N LEU A 250 -7.46 -15.77 -14.38
CA LEU A 250 -8.40 -14.66 -14.62
C LEU A 250 -9.87 -15.10 -14.64
N GLY A 251 -10.16 -16.27 -15.23
CA GLY A 251 -11.53 -16.81 -15.33
C GLY A 251 -12.03 -17.56 -14.09
N SER A 252 -11.20 -17.70 -13.06
CA SER A 252 -11.49 -18.52 -11.88
C SER A 252 -11.68 -17.70 -10.60
N ASP A 253 -11.61 -16.37 -10.69
CA ASP A 253 -11.85 -15.50 -9.55
C ASP A 253 -13.35 -15.22 -9.35
N GLU A 254 -13.86 -15.55 -8.17
CA GLU A 254 -15.29 -15.49 -7.85
C GLU A 254 -15.83 -14.06 -7.68
N VAL A 255 -14.96 -13.09 -7.37
CA VAL A 255 -15.35 -11.67 -7.33
C VAL A 255 -15.42 -11.14 -8.75
N ALA A 256 -14.40 -11.39 -9.57
CA ALA A 256 -14.37 -10.99 -10.98
C ALA A 256 -15.47 -11.67 -11.82
N ALA A 257 -15.90 -12.88 -11.45
CA ALA A 257 -17.03 -13.56 -12.09
C ALA A 257 -18.34 -12.76 -12.01
N GLN A 258 -18.49 -11.86 -11.02
CA GLN A 258 -19.68 -11.04 -10.83
C GLN A 258 -19.72 -9.78 -11.73
N ILE A 259 -18.68 -9.48 -12.51
CA ILE A 259 -18.60 -8.27 -13.34
C ILE A 259 -19.79 -8.14 -14.30
N GLY A 260 -20.21 -9.24 -14.92
CA GLY A 260 -21.37 -9.24 -15.82
C GLY A 260 -22.67 -8.87 -15.12
N ASP A 261 -22.89 -9.40 -13.92
CA ASP A 261 -24.09 -9.13 -13.12
C ASP A 261 -24.08 -7.70 -12.55
N LEU A 262 -22.91 -7.18 -12.16
CA LEU A 262 -22.76 -5.79 -11.77
C LEU A 262 -23.11 -4.85 -12.93
N ARG A 263 -22.63 -5.15 -14.15
CA ARG A 263 -22.97 -4.39 -15.37
C ARG A 263 -24.44 -4.46 -15.72
N ALA A 264 -25.07 -5.63 -15.57
CA ALA A 264 -26.52 -5.76 -15.70
C ALA A 264 -27.28 -4.90 -14.66
N ALA A 265 -26.68 -4.62 -13.51
CA ALA A 265 -27.21 -3.73 -12.47
C ALA A 265 -26.79 -2.24 -12.66
N GLY A 266 -26.24 -1.88 -13.82
CA GLY A 266 -25.82 -0.52 -14.18
C GLY A 266 -24.52 -0.07 -13.52
N GLY A 267 -23.71 -1.00 -13.04
CA GLY A 267 -22.36 -0.74 -12.56
C GLY A 267 -21.27 -1.11 -13.56
N ASP A 268 -20.01 -0.95 -13.17
CA ASP A 268 -18.85 -1.37 -13.94
C ASP A 268 -17.62 -1.51 -13.03
N VAL A 269 -16.49 -1.92 -13.60
CA VAL A 269 -15.23 -2.08 -12.87
C VAL A 269 -14.05 -1.43 -13.58
N ARG A 270 -13.04 -1.10 -12.78
CA ARG A 270 -11.65 -0.93 -13.21
C ARG A 270 -10.85 -2.08 -12.63
N VAL A 271 -9.92 -2.66 -13.40
CA VAL A 271 -8.98 -3.66 -12.87
C VAL A 271 -7.65 -3.00 -12.58
N SER A 272 -7.11 -3.22 -11.37
CA SER A 272 -5.83 -2.69 -10.94
C SER A 272 -4.72 -3.73 -11.03
N PHE A 273 -3.58 -3.33 -11.60
CA PHE A 273 -2.36 -4.11 -11.72
C PHE A 273 -1.33 -3.65 -10.69
N GLY A 274 -0.64 -4.58 -10.03
CA GLY A 274 0.41 -4.26 -9.05
C GLY A 274 -0.08 -4.36 -7.60
N GLY A 275 0.04 -3.27 -6.86
CA GLY A 275 -0.19 -3.22 -5.41
C GLY A 275 1.05 -3.58 -4.57
N ALA A 276 0.94 -3.47 -3.26
CA ALA A 276 2.04 -3.64 -2.30
C ALA A 276 2.71 -5.03 -2.26
N SER A 277 2.06 -6.07 -2.81
CA SER A 277 2.50 -7.47 -2.70
C SER A 277 2.53 -8.20 -4.03
N GLY A 278 3.45 -9.16 -4.15
CA GLY A 278 3.68 -9.96 -5.35
C GLY A 278 4.65 -9.30 -6.34
N THR A 279 4.83 -9.91 -7.50
CA THR A 279 5.69 -9.37 -8.56
C THR A 279 4.86 -8.67 -9.61
N GLU A 280 5.12 -7.39 -9.85
CA GLU A 280 4.41 -6.63 -10.88
C GLU A 280 4.79 -7.12 -12.29
N LEU A 281 3.84 -7.11 -13.22
CA LEU A 281 4.03 -7.66 -14.56
C LEU A 281 5.15 -6.97 -15.35
N ALA A 282 5.33 -5.65 -15.24
CA ALA A 282 6.41 -4.94 -15.92
C ALA A 282 7.81 -5.29 -15.37
N GLN A 283 7.90 -5.74 -14.12
CA GLN A 283 9.13 -6.31 -13.57
C GLN A 283 9.37 -7.74 -14.06
N ALA A 284 8.31 -8.51 -14.28
CA ALA A 284 8.41 -9.92 -14.66
C ALA A 284 8.51 -10.18 -16.18
N CYS A 285 7.91 -9.33 -17.01
CA CYS A 285 7.91 -9.48 -18.48
C CYS A 285 9.25 -9.06 -19.09
N SER A 286 9.70 -9.74 -20.15
CA SER A 286 10.97 -9.45 -20.84
C SER A 286 10.95 -8.19 -21.71
N SER A 287 9.80 -7.86 -22.29
CA SER A 287 9.67 -6.74 -23.26
C SER A 287 8.37 -5.98 -23.09
N ALA A 288 8.30 -4.77 -23.67
CA ALA A 288 7.07 -3.98 -23.69
C ALA A 288 5.96 -4.64 -24.52
N THR A 289 6.33 -5.40 -25.56
CA THR A 289 5.37 -6.15 -26.39
C THR A 289 4.72 -7.27 -25.59
N ASP A 290 5.52 -8.06 -24.86
CA ASP A 290 5.00 -9.15 -24.03
C ASP A 290 4.10 -8.60 -22.92
N LEU A 291 4.53 -7.49 -22.31
CA LEU A 291 3.77 -6.79 -21.29
C LEU A 291 2.44 -6.25 -21.82
N ALA A 292 2.44 -5.63 -23.01
CA ALA A 292 1.22 -5.16 -23.66
C ALA A 292 0.26 -6.33 -23.95
N ALA A 293 0.78 -7.48 -24.40
CA ALA A 293 -0.04 -8.67 -24.62
C ALA A 293 -0.64 -9.20 -23.30
N ALA A 294 0.12 -9.21 -22.20
CA ALA A 294 -0.36 -9.61 -20.89
C ALA A 294 -1.49 -8.69 -20.38
N TYR A 295 -1.30 -7.37 -20.46
CA TYR A 295 -2.34 -6.42 -20.09
C TYR A 295 -3.57 -6.49 -21.00
N GLN A 296 -3.38 -6.62 -22.32
CA GLN A 296 -4.49 -6.77 -23.28
C GLN A 296 -5.32 -8.02 -22.99
N LYS A 297 -4.69 -9.13 -22.58
CA LYS A 297 -5.40 -10.36 -22.20
C LYS A 297 -6.41 -10.10 -21.07
N VAL A 298 -6.06 -9.28 -20.09
CA VAL A 298 -6.97 -8.90 -18.98
C VAL A 298 -8.09 -7.98 -19.48
N ILE A 299 -7.74 -6.99 -20.31
CA ILE A 299 -8.72 -6.09 -20.96
C ILE A 299 -9.75 -6.89 -21.75
N ASP A 300 -9.30 -7.84 -22.57
CA ASP A 300 -10.16 -8.66 -23.42
C ASP A 300 -11.03 -9.64 -22.63
N GLN A 301 -10.47 -10.23 -21.56
CA GLN A 301 -11.19 -11.17 -20.68
C GLN A 301 -12.41 -10.49 -20.05
N PHE A 302 -12.24 -9.27 -19.56
CA PHE A 302 -13.28 -8.56 -18.81
C PHE A 302 -13.93 -7.41 -19.59
N LYS A 303 -13.62 -7.24 -20.87
CA LYS A 303 -14.11 -6.13 -21.72
C LYS A 303 -13.94 -4.77 -21.03
N LEU A 304 -12.72 -4.52 -20.57
CA LEU A 304 -12.42 -3.33 -19.78
C LEU A 304 -12.28 -2.09 -20.65
N THR A 305 -12.85 -1.00 -20.15
CA THR A 305 -12.64 0.38 -20.63
C THR A 305 -11.77 1.18 -19.67
N LYS A 306 -11.48 0.63 -18.49
CA LYS A 306 -10.74 1.28 -17.39
C LYS A 306 -9.70 0.32 -16.81
N VAL A 307 -8.47 0.78 -16.68
CA VAL A 307 -7.38 0.07 -15.98
C VAL A 307 -6.68 1.00 -14.99
N ASP A 308 -6.17 0.42 -13.92
CA ASP A 308 -5.33 1.10 -12.94
C ASP A 308 -3.98 0.40 -12.85
N PHE A 309 -2.90 1.15 -12.69
CA PHE A 309 -1.59 0.61 -12.37
C PHE A 309 -1.17 1.16 -11.02
N ASP A 310 -1.26 0.32 -10.01
CA ASP A 310 -0.87 0.60 -8.64
C ASP A 310 0.61 0.23 -8.45
N VAL A 311 1.47 1.25 -8.45
CA VAL A 311 2.92 1.10 -8.54
C VAL A 311 3.57 1.54 -7.24
N GLU A 312 3.93 0.55 -6.43
CA GLU A 312 4.39 0.75 -5.06
C GLU A 312 5.79 0.19 -4.82
N GLY A 313 6.37 0.53 -3.67
CA GLY A 313 7.63 -0.03 -3.18
C GLY A 313 8.75 -0.03 -4.21
N GLY A 314 9.42 -1.17 -4.38
CA GLY A 314 10.54 -1.34 -5.32
C GLY A 314 10.16 -1.23 -6.80
N ALA A 315 8.88 -1.28 -7.17
CA ALA A 315 8.46 -1.11 -8.56
C ALA A 315 8.45 0.36 -8.99
N LEU A 316 8.24 1.28 -8.05
CA LEU A 316 8.17 2.71 -8.34
C LEU A 316 9.51 3.32 -8.81
N PRO A 317 10.67 3.04 -8.18
CA PRO A 317 11.97 3.54 -8.66
C PRO A 317 12.55 2.76 -9.85
N ASP A 318 11.98 1.61 -10.23
CA ASP A 318 12.48 0.78 -11.34
C ASP A 318 12.19 1.43 -12.71
N THR A 319 13.10 2.31 -13.14
CA THR A 319 12.98 3.07 -14.39
C THR A 319 12.89 2.17 -15.63
N ALA A 320 13.54 1.01 -15.63
CA ALA A 320 13.51 0.09 -16.75
C ALA A 320 12.14 -0.60 -16.88
N ALA A 321 11.61 -1.11 -15.77
CA ALA A 321 10.24 -1.64 -15.73
C ALA A 321 9.21 -0.55 -16.05
N ASN A 322 9.37 0.67 -15.53
CA ASN A 322 8.44 1.78 -15.77
C ASN A 322 8.43 2.23 -17.23
N THR A 323 9.59 2.29 -17.90
CA THR A 323 9.68 2.60 -19.34
C THR A 323 8.99 1.52 -20.16
N LYS A 324 9.20 0.25 -19.82
CA LYS A 324 8.53 -0.89 -20.44
C LYS A 324 7.01 -0.82 -20.25
N ARG A 325 6.56 -0.50 -19.03
CA ARG A 325 5.14 -0.29 -18.70
C ARG A 325 4.55 0.84 -19.53
N ALA A 326 5.21 1.98 -19.61
CA ALA A 326 4.74 3.12 -20.37
C ALA A 326 4.58 2.80 -21.88
N GLN A 327 5.56 2.12 -22.48
CA GLN A 327 5.50 1.68 -23.88
C GLN A 327 4.38 0.67 -24.13
N ALA A 328 4.17 -0.25 -23.18
CA ALA A 328 3.06 -1.20 -23.22
C ALA A 328 1.71 -0.47 -23.15
N ILE A 329 1.53 0.45 -22.21
CA ILE A 329 0.29 1.25 -22.05
C ILE A 329 0.02 2.09 -23.29
N ALA A 330 1.03 2.75 -23.86
CA ALA A 330 0.87 3.50 -25.10
C ALA A 330 0.42 2.61 -26.27
N THR A 331 0.80 1.34 -26.28
CA THR A 331 0.30 0.34 -27.25
C THR A 331 -1.15 -0.04 -26.94
N LEU A 332 -1.50 -0.25 -25.67
CA LEU A 332 -2.88 -0.53 -25.27
C LEU A 332 -3.83 0.61 -25.65
N GLN A 333 -3.46 1.87 -25.43
CA GLN A 333 -4.30 3.02 -25.78
C GLN A 333 -4.47 3.19 -27.30
N LYS A 334 -3.50 2.74 -28.11
CA LYS A 334 -3.68 2.67 -29.57
C LYS A 334 -4.65 1.56 -29.97
N ASN A 335 -4.60 0.41 -29.30
CA ASN A 335 -5.48 -0.73 -29.57
C ASN A 335 -6.89 -0.53 -29.03
N ASN A 336 -7.03 0.28 -27.97
CA ASN A 336 -8.27 0.53 -27.25
C ASN A 336 -8.41 2.06 -27.06
N PRO A 337 -8.90 2.81 -28.07
CA PRO A 337 -8.89 4.28 -28.04
C PRO A 337 -9.67 4.93 -26.90
N GLU A 338 -10.61 4.20 -26.29
CA GLU A 338 -11.41 4.66 -25.13
C GLU A 338 -10.86 4.18 -23.79
N LEU A 339 -9.67 3.54 -23.77
CA LEU A 339 -9.09 2.98 -22.54
C LEU A 339 -8.64 4.11 -21.61
N ASN A 340 -9.34 4.21 -20.49
CA ASN A 340 -9.05 5.14 -19.42
C ASN A 340 -7.98 4.56 -18.48
N VAL A 341 -6.85 5.26 -18.34
CA VAL A 341 -5.67 4.83 -17.58
C VAL A 341 -5.51 5.64 -16.30
N SER A 342 -5.51 4.93 -15.17
CA SER A 342 -5.17 5.46 -13.85
C SER A 342 -3.79 4.98 -13.42
N PHE A 343 -3.04 5.84 -12.73
CA PHE A 343 -1.85 5.47 -11.97
C PHE A 343 -2.12 5.70 -10.48
N THR A 344 -2.06 4.63 -9.69
CA THR A 344 -2.16 4.70 -8.23
C THR A 344 -0.76 4.71 -7.62
N LEU A 345 -0.45 5.74 -6.84
CA LEU A 345 0.92 6.03 -6.40
C LEU A 345 0.98 6.40 -4.91
N PRO A 346 2.06 6.00 -4.20
CA PRO A 346 2.34 6.47 -2.85
C PRO A 346 2.53 7.99 -2.81
N VAL A 347 2.09 8.61 -1.72
CA VAL A 347 2.13 10.07 -1.52
C VAL A 347 2.45 10.42 -0.07
N MET A 348 3.02 11.61 0.13
CA MET A 348 3.12 12.25 1.43
C MET A 348 2.20 13.47 1.48
N PRO A 349 1.95 14.10 2.65
CA PRO A 349 1.23 15.37 2.70
C PRO A 349 1.87 16.47 1.84
N GLU A 350 3.18 16.37 1.59
CA GLU A 350 3.97 17.24 0.71
C GLU A 350 3.90 16.85 -0.79
N GLY A 351 3.13 15.81 -1.14
CA GLY A 351 2.90 15.34 -2.50
C GLY A 351 3.61 14.02 -2.83
N LEU A 352 3.66 13.71 -4.12
CA LEU A 352 4.35 12.54 -4.65
C LEU A 352 5.86 12.63 -4.35
N THR A 353 6.47 11.47 -4.15
CA THR A 353 7.93 11.35 -4.11
C THR A 353 8.56 11.73 -5.45
N SER A 354 9.88 11.97 -5.45
CA SER A 354 10.63 12.20 -6.69
C SER A 354 10.44 11.06 -7.71
N ASP A 355 10.38 9.81 -7.24
CA ASP A 355 10.15 8.65 -8.09
C ASP A 355 8.73 8.64 -8.68
N GLY A 356 7.72 9.00 -7.90
CA GLY A 356 6.35 9.18 -8.40
C GLY A 356 6.25 10.26 -9.49
N VAL A 357 6.93 11.39 -9.30
CA VAL A 357 6.98 12.45 -10.33
C VAL A 357 7.75 11.99 -11.57
N ASN A 358 8.87 11.28 -11.40
CA ASN A 358 9.68 10.76 -12.51
C ASN A 358 8.94 9.67 -13.28
N PHE A 359 8.19 8.83 -12.59
CA PHE A 359 7.29 7.83 -13.17
C PHE A 359 6.29 8.48 -14.12
N LEU A 360 5.59 9.53 -13.68
CA LEU A 360 4.60 10.23 -14.52
C LEU A 360 5.24 10.92 -15.72
N LYS A 361 6.42 11.54 -15.54
CA LYS A 361 7.18 12.11 -16.67
C LYS A 361 7.60 11.04 -17.67
N ASN A 362 8.04 9.87 -17.19
CA ASN A 362 8.42 8.74 -18.03
C ASN A 362 7.21 8.21 -18.82
N ALA A 363 6.05 8.08 -18.18
CA ALA A 363 4.81 7.68 -18.83
C ALA A 363 4.46 8.64 -19.97
N LYS A 364 4.43 9.96 -19.68
CA LYS A 364 4.16 10.99 -20.68
C LYS A 364 5.19 10.98 -21.82
N SER A 365 6.48 10.86 -21.53
CA SER A 365 7.53 10.87 -22.58
C SER A 365 7.45 9.66 -23.51
N ASN A 366 6.87 8.55 -23.05
CA ASN A 366 6.63 7.36 -23.86
C ASN A 366 5.24 7.34 -24.51
N GLY A 367 4.47 8.44 -24.43
CA GLY A 367 3.22 8.62 -25.16
C GLY A 367 1.97 8.09 -24.44
N VAL A 368 2.04 7.86 -23.13
CA VAL A 368 0.84 7.53 -22.33
C VAL A 368 0.00 8.79 -22.12
N SER A 369 -1.30 8.67 -22.37
CA SER A 369 -2.30 9.65 -21.94
C SER A 369 -2.83 9.24 -20.57
N THR A 370 -2.42 9.93 -19.51
CA THR A 370 -2.87 9.66 -18.13
C THR A 370 -4.20 10.35 -17.87
N ASP A 371 -5.24 9.57 -17.52
CA ASP A 371 -6.55 10.13 -17.15
C ASP A 371 -6.63 10.48 -15.67
N LEU A 372 -6.09 9.62 -14.81
CA LEU A 372 -6.09 9.80 -13.36
C LEU A 372 -4.70 9.53 -12.75
N VAL A 373 -4.32 10.38 -11.81
CA VAL A 373 -3.25 10.14 -10.84
C VAL A 373 -3.93 10.01 -9.48
N ASN A 374 -4.12 8.77 -9.06
CA ASN A 374 -4.78 8.39 -7.82
C ASN A 374 -3.73 8.28 -6.71
N ILE A 375 -3.82 9.11 -5.67
CA ILE A 375 -2.83 9.09 -4.59
C ILE A 375 -3.31 8.23 -3.43
N MET A 376 -2.41 7.39 -2.91
CA MET A 376 -2.66 6.62 -1.70
C MET A 376 -2.40 7.48 -0.48
N ALA A 377 -3.44 8.21 -0.06
CA ALA A 377 -3.41 9.16 1.05
C ALA A 377 -3.49 8.42 2.40
N MET A 378 -2.49 7.59 2.66
CA MET A 378 -2.38 6.66 3.79
C MET A 378 -0.91 6.38 4.11
N ASP A 379 -0.64 5.91 5.32
CA ASP A 379 0.65 5.38 5.78
C ASP A 379 1.80 6.38 5.64
N TYR A 380 1.54 7.63 6.01
CA TYR A 380 2.51 8.72 5.99
C TYR A 380 3.66 8.51 6.98
N GLY A 381 3.44 7.72 8.03
CA GLY A 381 4.41 7.42 9.07
C GLY A 381 4.10 8.14 10.38
N ALA A 382 4.64 7.60 11.47
CA ALA A 382 4.29 7.99 12.85
C ALA A 382 4.55 9.48 13.19
N SER A 383 5.33 10.20 12.39
CA SER A 383 5.53 11.66 12.53
C SER A 383 4.28 12.46 12.17
N TYR A 384 3.37 11.91 11.36
CA TYR A 384 2.13 12.54 10.92
C TYR A 384 0.97 12.14 11.83
N SER A 385 0.92 12.78 13.00
CA SER A 385 -0.07 12.51 14.05
C SER A 385 -1.27 13.46 14.05
N GLY A 386 -1.47 14.20 12.96
CA GLY A 386 -2.58 15.13 12.77
C GLY A 386 -3.84 14.47 12.23
N ASP A 387 -4.71 15.30 11.67
CA ASP A 387 -5.97 14.89 11.08
C ASP A 387 -5.75 14.27 9.69
N MET A 388 -6.26 13.04 9.47
CA MET A 388 -6.00 12.28 8.25
C MET A 388 -6.69 12.87 7.01
N GLY A 389 -7.90 13.42 7.18
CA GLY A 389 -8.60 14.14 6.11
C GLY A 389 -7.79 15.36 5.64
N THR A 390 -7.30 16.15 6.59
CA THR A 390 -6.45 17.31 6.34
C THR A 390 -5.14 16.94 5.63
N TYR A 391 -4.47 15.85 6.03
CA TYR A 391 -3.28 15.38 5.33
C TYR A 391 -3.56 14.92 3.91
N ALA A 392 -4.68 14.25 3.68
CA ALA A 392 -5.09 13.85 2.34
C ALA A 392 -5.39 15.06 1.43
N GLU A 393 -5.99 16.14 1.96
CA GLU A 393 -6.17 17.40 1.22
C GLU A 393 -4.84 18.09 0.88
N GLN A 394 -3.89 18.07 1.81
CA GLN A 394 -2.53 18.60 1.60
C GLN A 394 -1.81 17.81 0.50
N ALA A 395 -1.82 16.48 0.60
CA ALA A 395 -1.23 15.57 -0.38
C ALA A 395 -1.81 15.81 -1.78
N ALA A 396 -3.14 15.96 -1.88
CA ALA A 396 -3.82 16.24 -3.15
C ALA A 396 -3.44 17.60 -3.74
N THR A 397 -3.32 18.63 -2.90
CA THR A 397 -2.92 19.98 -3.32
C THR A 397 -1.50 20.01 -3.85
N ALA A 398 -0.56 19.37 -3.13
CA ALA A 398 0.82 19.27 -3.58
C ALA A 398 0.95 18.42 -4.85
N THR A 399 0.23 17.30 -4.91
CA THR A 399 0.18 16.44 -6.10
C THR A 399 -0.36 17.20 -7.31
N GLN A 400 -1.42 17.98 -7.16
CA GLN A 400 -1.95 18.78 -8.27
C GLN A 400 -0.88 19.68 -8.89
N ALA A 401 -0.09 20.38 -8.05
CA ALA A 401 0.99 21.24 -8.53
C ALA A 401 2.09 20.45 -9.25
N GLN A 402 2.45 19.28 -8.72
CA GLN A 402 3.45 18.40 -9.31
C GLN A 402 2.99 17.84 -10.67
N ILE A 403 1.77 17.31 -10.76
CA ILE A 403 1.27 16.69 -12.00
C ILE A 403 0.93 17.74 -13.06
N LYS A 404 0.52 18.96 -12.66
CA LYS A 404 0.38 20.08 -13.58
C LYS A 404 1.66 20.30 -14.39
N SER A 405 2.81 20.31 -13.70
CA SER A 405 4.13 20.46 -14.33
C SER A 405 4.56 19.19 -15.08
N ALA A 406 4.52 18.03 -14.41
CA ALA A 406 4.98 16.76 -14.98
C ALA A 406 4.20 16.36 -16.24
N LEU A 407 2.89 16.57 -16.23
CA LEU A 407 1.99 16.22 -17.33
C LEU A 407 1.66 17.39 -18.26
N GLY A 408 2.13 18.61 -17.96
CA GLY A 408 1.91 19.80 -18.79
C GLY A 408 0.43 20.17 -18.92
N LEU A 409 -0.29 20.09 -17.82
CA LEU A 409 -1.73 20.34 -17.73
C LEU A 409 -2.01 21.80 -17.36
N SER A 410 -3.23 22.26 -17.65
CA SER A 410 -3.78 23.46 -17.00
C SER A 410 -4.11 23.18 -15.53
N ASP A 411 -4.34 24.21 -14.72
CA ASP A 411 -4.73 24.04 -13.32
C ASP A 411 -5.99 23.17 -13.14
N ALA A 412 -7.04 23.48 -13.91
CA ALA A 412 -8.30 22.75 -13.87
C ALA A 412 -8.16 21.31 -14.38
N ALA A 413 -7.35 21.09 -15.42
CA ALA A 413 -7.08 19.74 -15.92
C ALA A 413 -6.24 18.93 -14.92
N ALA A 414 -5.31 19.57 -14.20
CA ALA A 414 -4.54 18.91 -13.16
C ALA A 414 -5.43 18.50 -11.98
N TRP A 415 -6.33 19.37 -11.50
CA TRP A 415 -7.30 18.97 -10.46
C TRP A 415 -8.20 17.82 -10.91
N LYS A 416 -8.71 17.88 -12.15
CA LYS A 416 -9.52 16.81 -12.72
C LYS A 416 -8.75 15.50 -12.93
N ALA A 417 -7.42 15.54 -12.98
CA ALA A 417 -6.59 14.34 -13.04
C ALA A 417 -6.27 13.77 -11.64
N VAL A 418 -6.43 14.53 -10.55
CA VAL A 418 -6.19 14.01 -9.19
C VAL A 418 -7.37 13.13 -8.76
N ALA A 419 -7.05 11.95 -8.23
CA ALA A 419 -7.94 11.15 -7.41
C ALA A 419 -7.29 10.82 -6.06
N ILE A 420 -8.09 10.54 -5.03
CA ILE A 420 -7.59 10.25 -3.67
C ILE A 420 -8.14 8.91 -3.20
N THR A 421 -7.25 8.05 -2.71
CA THR A 421 -7.56 6.79 -2.03
C THR A 421 -6.97 6.84 -0.61
N PRO A 422 -7.75 7.13 0.43
CA PRO A 422 -7.32 6.88 1.80
C PRO A 422 -7.53 5.39 2.18
N MET A 423 -6.79 4.92 3.18
CA MET A 423 -7.11 3.70 3.90
C MET A 423 -8.10 4.04 5.01
N ILE A 424 -9.23 3.34 5.10
CA ILE A 424 -10.32 3.69 6.04
C ILE A 424 -10.09 3.10 7.43
N GLY A 425 -10.52 3.76 8.49
CA GLY A 425 -10.29 3.29 9.86
C GLY A 425 -8.81 3.32 10.23
N VAL A 426 -8.34 2.32 10.97
CA VAL A 426 -6.93 2.24 11.37
C VAL A 426 -6.07 1.82 10.18
N ASN A 427 -5.00 2.58 9.91
CA ASN A 427 -4.01 2.29 8.88
C ASN A 427 -2.90 1.38 9.41
N ASP A 428 -1.92 1.03 8.57
CA ASP A 428 -0.78 0.18 8.99
C ASP A 428 0.09 0.90 10.02
N VAL A 429 0.17 2.23 9.92
CA VAL A 429 0.68 3.08 10.99
C VAL A 429 -0.42 3.30 12.04
N SER A 430 -0.34 2.61 13.18
CA SER A 430 -1.41 2.62 14.22
C SER A 430 -1.85 4.00 14.75
N SER A 431 -1.03 5.04 14.62
CA SER A 431 -1.41 6.43 14.99
C SER A 431 -2.30 7.10 13.95
N GLU A 432 -2.36 6.57 12.74
CA GLU A 432 -3.17 7.06 11.63
C GLU A 432 -4.52 6.36 11.63
N VAL A 433 -5.57 7.14 11.85
CA VAL A 433 -6.94 6.64 11.87
C VAL A 433 -7.81 7.55 11.02
N PHE A 434 -8.15 7.10 9.81
CA PHE A 434 -9.03 7.81 8.89
C PHE A 434 -10.50 7.54 9.25
N LYS A 435 -11.24 8.57 9.67
CA LYS A 435 -12.60 8.45 10.19
C LYS A 435 -13.65 8.73 9.11
N VAL A 436 -14.91 8.38 9.41
CA VAL A 436 -16.04 8.65 8.51
C VAL A 436 -16.23 10.16 8.28
N ASP A 437 -15.91 10.99 9.28
CA ASP A 437 -15.94 12.44 9.14
C ASP A 437 -14.89 12.93 8.13
N ASP A 438 -13.68 12.35 8.15
CA ASP A 438 -12.61 12.62 7.18
C ASP A 438 -13.05 12.28 5.75
N ALA A 439 -13.83 11.21 5.57
CA ALA A 439 -14.42 10.87 4.27
C ALA A 439 -15.39 11.97 3.78
N THR A 440 -16.22 12.49 4.69
CA THR A 440 -17.17 13.57 4.38
C THR A 440 -16.43 14.87 4.04
N GLN A 441 -15.36 15.16 4.77
CA GLN A 441 -14.45 16.27 4.49
C GLN A 441 -13.83 16.13 3.09
N LEU A 442 -13.26 14.97 2.74
CA LEU A 442 -12.67 14.74 1.42
C LEU A 442 -13.66 14.86 0.28
N VAL A 443 -14.91 14.45 0.47
CA VAL A 443 -15.97 14.68 -0.52
C VAL A 443 -16.19 16.18 -0.75
N ALA A 444 -16.24 16.98 0.31
CA ALA A 444 -16.45 18.42 0.20
C ALA A 444 -15.27 19.08 -0.55
N PHE A 445 -14.04 18.72 -0.18
CA PHE A 445 -12.83 19.15 -0.87
C PHE A 445 -12.82 18.73 -2.35
N ALA A 446 -13.16 17.47 -2.64
CA ALA A 446 -13.19 16.95 -4.01
C ALA A 446 -14.17 17.71 -4.90
N LYS A 447 -15.35 18.05 -4.38
CA LYS A 447 -16.35 18.87 -5.08
C LYS A 447 -15.87 20.31 -5.28
N GLU A 448 -15.25 20.90 -4.26
CA GLU A 448 -14.74 22.27 -4.33
C GLU A 448 -13.64 22.41 -5.40
N LYS A 449 -12.69 21.47 -5.43
CA LYS A 449 -11.56 21.52 -6.36
C LYS A 449 -11.85 20.90 -7.73
N GLY A 450 -12.92 20.13 -7.87
CA GLY A 450 -13.26 19.44 -9.11
C GLY A 450 -12.33 18.26 -9.40
N LEU A 451 -12.10 17.42 -8.39
CA LEU A 451 -11.28 16.20 -8.52
C LEU A 451 -11.85 15.23 -9.56
N GLY A 452 -10.98 14.37 -10.09
CA GLY A 452 -11.36 13.32 -11.05
C GLY A 452 -11.96 12.08 -10.41
N GLY A 453 -11.61 11.81 -9.15
CA GLY A 453 -12.05 10.60 -8.46
C GLY A 453 -11.83 10.60 -6.95
N LEU A 454 -12.61 9.82 -6.25
CA LEU A 454 -12.34 9.33 -4.89
C LEU A 454 -12.38 7.81 -4.89
N SER A 455 -11.68 7.19 -3.97
CA SER A 455 -11.66 5.76 -3.74
C SER A 455 -11.42 5.52 -2.26
N MET A 456 -11.19 4.26 -1.86
CA MET A 456 -10.76 3.89 -0.52
C MET A 456 -10.16 2.48 -0.51
N TRP A 457 -9.23 2.25 0.41
CA TRP A 457 -8.78 0.91 0.80
C TRP A 457 -9.43 0.48 2.13
N SER A 458 -10.39 -0.44 2.14
CA SER A 458 -11.04 -1.09 0.99
C SER A 458 -12.52 -1.37 1.31
N ALA A 459 -13.32 -1.74 0.31
CA ALA A 459 -14.75 -2.03 0.49
C ALA A 459 -15.00 -3.16 1.51
N THR A 460 -14.12 -4.17 1.55
CA THR A 460 -14.21 -5.28 2.51
C THR A 460 -13.99 -4.81 3.96
N ARG A 461 -13.24 -3.72 4.15
CA ARG A 461 -12.95 -3.13 5.46
C ARG A 461 -14.06 -2.25 6.01
N ASP A 462 -15.09 -1.90 5.22
CA ASP A 462 -16.12 -0.91 5.58
C ASP A 462 -17.21 -1.45 6.53
N LYS A 463 -16.76 -1.98 7.68
CA LYS A 463 -17.58 -2.46 8.79
C LYS A 463 -16.74 -2.50 10.07
N ALA A 464 -17.41 -2.43 11.22
CA ALA A 464 -16.79 -2.68 12.50
C ALA A 464 -16.30 -4.13 12.60
N CYS A 465 -15.21 -4.37 13.34
CA CYS A 465 -14.71 -5.71 13.60
C CYS A 465 -15.59 -6.43 14.63
N GLU A 466 -15.71 -7.76 14.51
CA GLU A 466 -16.51 -8.59 15.44
C GLU A 466 -16.04 -8.46 16.90
N GLY A 467 -14.72 -8.30 17.12
CA GLY A 467 -14.11 -8.07 18.43
C GLY A 467 -14.14 -6.61 18.93
N GLY A 468 -14.80 -5.70 18.21
CA GLY A 468 -14.78 -4.26 18.50
C GLY A 468 -13.57 -3.53 17.93
N ALA A 469 -13.39 -2.28 18.35
CA ALA A 469 -12.27 -1.46 17.88
C ALA A 469 -10.91 -2.04 18.30
N SER A 470 -9.90 -1.86 17.44
CA SER A 470 -8.51 -2.29 17.64
C SER A 470 -7.57 -1.17 17.21
N ASN A 471 -6.31 -1.20 17.64
CA ASN A 471 -5.26 -0.28 17.19
C ASN A 471 -4.41 -0.86 16.04
N SER A 472 -4.83 -1.98 15.45
CA SER A 472 -4.18 -2.62 14.32
C SER A 472 -5.08 -2.60 13.09
N ALA A 473 -4.49 -2.37 11.92
CA ALA A 473 -5.18 -2.56 10.65
C ALA A 473 -5.65 -4.01 10.51
N GLN A 474 -6.80 -4.20 9.85
CA GLN A 474 -7.36 -5.51 9.53
C GLN A 474 -7.80 -5.52 8.06
N PRO A 475 -7.62 -6.63 7.32
CA PRO A 475 -8.01 -6.70 5.92
C PRO A 475 -9.54 -6.79 5.73
N THR A 476 -10.28 -7.16 6.77
CA THR A 476 -11.72 -7.46 6.70
C THR A 476 -12.60 -6.55 7.55
N CYS A 477 -12.04 -5.55 8.21
CA CYS A 477 -12.78 -4.53 8.96
C CYS A 477 -11.89 -3.30 9.18
N SER A 478 -12.48 -2.18 9.60
CA SER A 478 -11.80 -0.89 9.73
C SER A 478 -11.10 -0.69 11.07
N SER A 479 -11.27 -1.62 12.01
CA SER A 479 -10.75 -1.53 13.38
C SER A 479 -11.25 -0.33 14.19
N ILE A 480 -12.30 0.36 13.73
CA ILE A 480 -12.98 1.42 14.46
C ILE A 480 -14.46 1.07 14.67
N GLU A 481 -15.10 1.74 15.62
CA GLU A 481 -16.55 1.72 15.71
C GLU A 481 -17.16 2.48 14.54
N GLN A 482 -18.04 1.81 13.80
CA GLN A 482 -18.77 2.41 12.69
C GLN A 482 -20.06 1.62 12.40
N SER A 483 -20.98 2.27 11.67
CA SER A 483 -22.07 1.53 11.01
C SER A 483 -21.55 0.78 9.79
N ALA A 484 -22.25 -0.29 9.39
CA ALA A 484 -21.93 -1.01 8.16
C ALA A 484 -22.06 -0.10 6.92
N ASN A 485 -21.05 -0.18 6.05
CA ASN A 485 -20.93 0.60 4.82
C ASN A 485 -20.90 2.13 5.03
N ALA A 486 -20.42 2.61 6.17
CA ALA A 486 -20.44 4.03 6.51
C ALA A 486 -19.54 4.85 5.58
N PHE A 487 -18.35 4.35 5.25
CA PHE A 487 -17.42 5.03 4.37
C PHE A 487 -17.93 5.07 2.92
N GLN A 488 -18.41 3.94 2.39
CA GLN A 488 -19.01 3.92 1.05
C GLN A 488 -20.19 4.90 0.94
N LYS A 489 -21.05 4.99 1.96
CA LYS A 489 -22.16 5.95 1.96
C LYS A 489 -21.68 7.40 2.00
N ALA A 490 -20.64 7.71 2.77
CA ALA A 490 -20.05 9.04 2.82
C ALA A 490 -19.46 9.42 1.44
N PHE A 491 -18.59 8.57 0.89
CA PHE A 491 -17.93 8.81 -0.39
C PHE A 491 -18.86 8.78 -1.60
N ALA A 492 -19.91 7.95 -1.62
CA ALA A 492 -20.86 7.83 -2.73
C ALA A 492 -21.66 9.11 -3.02
N SER A 493 -21.57 10.12 -2.15
CA SER A 493 -22.11 11.45 -2.39
C SER A 493 -21.27 12.29 -3.36
N PHE A 494 -20.05 11.86 -3.71
CA PHE A 494 -19.27 12.33 -4.85
C PHE A 494 -19.69 11.55 -6.11
N LYS A 495 -19.94 12.26 -7.21
CA LYS A 495 -20.53 11.72 -8.44
C LYS A 495 -19.71 12.07 -9.66
#